data_AF-A0A962UL47-F1
#
_entry.id   AF-A0A962UL47-F1
#
_cell.length_a   1.000
_cell.length_b   1.000
_cell.length_c   1.000
_cell.angle_alpha   90.00
_cell.angle_beta   90.00
_cell.angle_gamma   90.00
#
_symmetry.space_group_name_H-M   'P 1'
#
loop_
_entity.id
_entity.type
_entity.pdbx_description
1 polymer ?
#
loop_
_entity_poly.entity_id
_entity_poly.type
_entity_poly.pdbx_seq_one_letter_code
_entity_poly.pdbx_strand_id
1 'polypeptide(L)'
;MRQLRPLLLLILLLGAVASWWSAQEEATAPQPLATEGPREIDYYVTGLQVTRMNRDGQPAHRLHVASARHFTDDDTTELEKPHLTVFQATDPPWEVHAARALSSADGNLVLLSGEVLIERAGSDTTRPMRLLTRELRVQPRQDY
;
A
#
# COMPACT_ATOMS: atom_id res chain seq x y z
N MET A 1 -58.80 -6.63 15.69
CA MET A 1 -57.43 -6.95 15.21
C MET A 1 -57.31 -7.21 13.69
N ARG A 2 -58.39 -7.53 12.94
CA ARG A 2 -58.31 -7.79 11.47
C ARG A 2 -58.06 -6.54 10.59
N GLN A 3 -58.52 -5.37 11.00
CA GLN A 3 -58.40 -4.12 10.22
C GLN A 3 -57.01 -3.46 10.30
N LEU A 4 -56.15 -3.84 11.26
CA LEU A 4 -54.80 -3.28 11.41
C LEU A 4 -53.76 -3.95 10.50
N ARG A 5 -54.02 -5.20 10.08
CA ARG A 5 -53.14 -5.96 9.17
C ARG A 5 -52.94 -5.29 7.80
N PRO A 6 -53.98 -4.81 7.10
CA PRO A 6 -53.79 -4.14 5.82
C PRO A 6 -53.03 -2.81 5.96
N LEU A 7 -53.23 -2.08 7.07
CA LEU A 7 -52.50 -0.84 7.35
C LEU A 7 -51.00 -1.12 7.57
N LEU A 8 -50.68 -2.17 8.33
CA LEU A 8 -49.30 -2.56 8.59
C LEU A 8 -48.59 -3.02 7.31
N LEU A 9 -49.29 -3.76 6.44
CA LEU A 9 -48.77 -4.17 5.14
C LEU A 9 -48.55 -2.97 4.21
N LEU A 10 -49.43 -1.98 4.23
CA LEU A 10 -49.28 -0.75 3.45
C LEU A 10 -48.06 0.05 3.90
N ILE A 11 -47.84 0.17 5.21
CA ILE A 11 -46.66 0.86 5.77
C ILE A 11 -45.38 0.13 5.40
N LEU A 12 -45.35 -1.20 5.48
CA LEU A 12 -44.19 -2.01 5.06
C LEU A 12 -43.91 -1.86 3.57
N LEU A 13 -44.95 -1.85 2.73
CA LEU A 13 -44.81 -1.66 1.29
C LEU A 13 -44.22 -0.28 0.96
N LEU A 14 -44.73 0.77 1.61
CA LEU A 14 -44.22 2.13 1.46
C LEU A 14 -42.75 2.24 1.90
N GLY A 15 -42.39 1.60 3.02
CA GLY A 15 -41.00 1.55 3.49
C GLY A 15 -40.06 0.84 2.50
N ALA A 16 -40.50 -0.28 1.92
CA ALA A 16 -39.72 -1.00 0.91
C ALA A 16 -39.51 -0.17 -0.36
N VAL A 17 -40.53 0.55 -0.84
CA VAL A 17 -40.43 1.43 -2.01
C VAL A 17 -39.50 2.61 -1.74
N ALA A 18 -39.61 3.24 -0.56
CA ALA A 18 -38.73 4.35 -0.18
C ALA A 18 -37.26 3.90 -0.05
N SER A 19 -37.02 2.73 0.56
CA SER A 19 -35.67 2.16 0.66
C SER A 19 -35.09 1.79 -0.70
N TRP A 20 -35.89 1.23 -1.60
CA TRP A 20 -35.47 0.92 -2.97
C TRP A 20 -35.16 2.19 -3.78
N TRP A 21 -35.97 3.25 -3.64
CA TRP A 21 -35.71 4.53 -4.29
C TRP A 21 -34.39 5.14 -3.80
N SER A 22 -34.17 5.17 -2.49
CA SER A 22 -32.93 5.70 -1.89
C SER A 22 -31.70 4.93 -2.37
N ALA A 23 -31.78 3.61 -2.51
CA ALA A 23 -30.69 2.79 -3.01
C ALA A 23 -30.35 3.06 -4.50
N GLN A 24 -31.31 3.53 -5.30
CA GLN A 24 -31.04 3.92 -6.69
C GLN A 24 -30.31 5.26 -6.81
N GLU A 25 -30.51 6.19 -5.86
CA GLU A 25 -29.76 7.46 -5.83
C GLU A 25 -28.27 7.22 -5.52
N GLU A 26 -27.95 6.28 -4.63
CA GLU A 26 -26.56 5.87 -4.36
C GLU A 26 -25.92 5.12 -5.54
N ALA A 27 -26.69 4.30 -6.26
CA ALA A 27 -26.18 3.56 -7.43
C ALA A 27 -26.00 4.43 -8.68
N THR A 28 -26.69 5.58 -8.76
CA THR A 28 -26.66 6.50 -9.91
C THR A 28 -25.79 7.74 -9.65
N ALA A 29 -25.29 7.92 -8.43
CA ALA A 29 -24.25 8.90 -8.17
C ALA A 29 -23.07 8.58 -9.11
N PRO A 30 -22.74 9.46 -10.08
CA PRO A 30 -21.53 9.28 -10.86
C PRO A 30 -20.40 9.18 -9.85
N GLN A 31 -19.65 8.08 -9.85
CA GLN A 31 -18.36 8.08 -9.20
C GLN A 31 -17.65 9.32 -9.76
N PRO A 32 -17.26 10.30 -8.93
CA PRO A 32 -16.54 11.44 -9.44
C PRO A 32 -15.35 10.87 -10.22
N LEU A 33 -15.33 11.12 -11.53
CA LEU A 33 -14.11 10.97 -12.31
C LEU A 33 -13.04 11.65 -11.48
N ALA A 34 -12.05 10.89 -11.02
CA ALA A 34 -10.98 11.40 -10.17
C ALA A 34 -10.52 12.72 -10.79
N THR A 35 -10.75 13.82 -10.08
CA THR A 35 -10.38 15.15 -10.55
C THR A 35 -8.89 15.10 -10.83
N GLU A 36 -8.48 15.30 -12.08
CA GLU A 36 -7.09 15.53 -12.49
C GLU A 36 -6.61 16.87 -11.90
N GLY A 37 -6.49 16.92 -10.57
CA GLY A 37 -5.78 17.94 -9.83
C GLY A 37 -4.43 17.38 -9.35
N PRO A 38 -3.49 18.24 -8.92
CA PRO A 38 -2.30 17.78 -8.23
C PRO A 38 -2.73 16.96 -7.00
N ARG A 39 -2.18 15.76 -6.83
CA ARG A 39 -2.43 14.96 -5.62
C ARG A 39 -2.05 15.77 -4.38
N GLU A 40 -2.90 15.72 -3.37
CA GLU A 40 -2.70 16.47 -2.13
C GLU A 40 -1.74 15.74 -1.20
N ILE A 41 -0.72 16.44 -0.71
CA ILE A 41 0.27 15.92 0.25
C ILE A 41 -0.07 16.47 1.62
N ASP A 42 -0.33 15.59 2.58
CA ASP A 42 -0.51 15.94 3.99
C ASP A 42 0.79 15.89 4.79
N TYR A 43 1.73 15.02 4.42
CA TYR A 43 3.07 15.01 5.01
C TYR A 43 4.19 14.68 4.02
N TYR A 44 5.34 15.33 4.28
CA TYR A 44 6.61 15.04 3.62
C TYR A 44 7.73 14.94 4.64
N VAL A 45 8.70 14.06 4.38
CA VAL A 45 9.87 13.86 5.25
C VAL A 45 11.11 13.80 4.39
N THR A 46 12.21 14.40 4.84
CA THR A 46 13.52 14.34 4.16
C THR A 46 14.54 13.61 5.01
N GLY A 47 15.41 12.81 4.40
CA GLY A 47 16.44 12.05 5.10
C GLY A 47 15.87 11.02 6.08
N LEU A 48 14.73 10.42 5.75
CA LEU A 48 14.04 9.45 6.61
C LEU A 48 14.88 8.17 6.73
N GLN A 49 15.05 7.71 7.97
CA GLN A 49 15.66 6.43 8.31
C GLN A 49 14.71 5.65 9.20
N VAL A 50 14.35 4.43 8.78
CA VAL A 50 13.46 3.55 9.53
C VAL A 50 14.20 2.24 9.78
N THR A 51 14.20 1.78 11.03
CA THR A 51 14.67 0.43 11.37
C THR A 51 13.51 -0.36 11.97
N ARG A 52 13.16 -1.47 11.34
CA ARG A 52 12.17 -2.41 11.86
C ARG A 52 12.88 -3.55 12.55
N MET A 53 12.57 -3.76 13.83
CA MET A 53 13.10 -4.87 14.62
C MET A 53 12.25 -6.14 14.43
N ASN A 54 12.86 -7.30 14.58
CA ASN A 54 12.16 -8.57 14.74
C ASN A 54 11.68 -8.76 16.19
N ARG A 55 11.06 -9.91 16.48
CA ARG A 55 10.53 -10.23 17.82
C ARG A 55 11.63 -10.36 18.90
N ASP A 56 12.86 -10.64 18.49
CA ASP A 56 14.02 -10.77 19.36
C ASP A 56 14.74 -9.44 19.59
N GLY A 57 14.21 -8.33 19.05
CA GLY A 57 14.79 -6.99 19.17
C GLY A 57 15.97 -6.72 18.23
N GLN A 58 16.27 -7.63 17.30
CA GLN A 58 17.32 -7.45 16.30
C GLN A 58 16.78 -6.76 15.05
N PRO A 59 17.57 -5.95 14.33
CA PRO A 59 17.15 -5.34 13.09
C PRO A 59 16.74 -6.39 12.05
N ALA A 60 15.51 -6.34 11.57
CA ALA A 60 15.04 -7.14 10.44
C ALA A 60 15.18 -6.37 9.12
N HIS A 61 14.86 -5.09 9.15
CA HIS A 61 14.92 -4.21 7.98
C HIS A 61 15.45 -2.84 8.37
N ARG A 62 16.22 -2.22 7.47
CA ARG A 62 16.59 -0.81 7.56
C ARG A 62 16.30 -0.14 6.23
N LEU A 63 15.55 0.96 6.25
CA LEU A 63 15.20 1.75 5.08
C LEU A 63 15.78 3.16 5.23
N HIS A 64 16.55 3.59 4.24
CA HIS A 64 16.97 4.98 4.06
C HIS A 64 16.32 5.54 2.80
N VAL A 65 15.76 6.75 2.88
CA VAL A 65 15.20 7.45 1.72
C VAL A 65 15.61 8.91 1.75
N ALA A 66 15.82 9.49 0.57
CA ALA A 66 16.18 10.90 0.44
C ALA A 66 14.99 11.80 0.80
N SER A 67 13.81 11.45 0.28
CA SER A 67 12.54 12.08 0.64
C SER A 67 11.40 11.07 0.59
N ALA A 68 10.35 11.32 1.37
CA ALA A 68 9.10 10.59 1.38
C ALA A 68 7.94 11.58 1.31
N ARG A 69 6.91 11.30 0.51
CA ARG A 69 5.69 12.09 0.38
C ARG A 69 4.50 11.15 0.48
N HIS A 70 3.53 11.49 1.31
CA HIS A 70 2.27 10.76 1.40
C HIS A 70 1.16 11.55 0.75
N PHE A 71 0.20 10.84 0.16
CA PHE A 71 -0.89 11.42 -0.59
C PHE A 71 -2.22 11.01 0.02
N THR A 72 -3.10 11.97 0.25
CA THR A 72 -4.38 11.75 0.95
C THR A 72 -5.48 11.16 0.07
N ASP A 73 -5.32 11.24 -1.25
CA ASP A 73 -6.31 10.79 -2.22
C ASP A 73 -6.38 9.25 -2.31
N ASP A 74 -5.24 8.58 -2.27
CA ASP A 74 -5.13 7.12 -2.37
C ASP A 74 -4.32 6.47 -1.23
N ASP A 75 -3.94 7.26 -0.22
CA ASP A 75 -3.17 6.84 0.96
C ASP A 75 -1.81 6.21 0.54
N THR A 76 -1.29 6.55 -0.64
CA THR A 76 0.01 6.06 -1.12
C THR A 76 1.17 6.88 -0.56
N THR A 77 2.33 6.24 -0.50
CA THR A 77 3.58 6.91 -0.13
C THR A 77 4.60 6.76 -1.25
N GLU A 78 5.08 7.88 -1.78
CA GLU A 78 6.23 7.93 -2.69
C GLU A 78 7.53 8.15 -1.95
N LEU A 79 8.55 7.39 -2.32
CA LEU A 79 9.89 7.42 -1.75
C LEU A 79 10.91 7.72 -2.85
N GLU A 80 11.81 8.66 -2.60
CA GLU A 80 12.94 8.95 -3.50
C GLU A 80 14.22 8.30 -3.01
N LYS A 81 14.95 7.70 -3.96
CA LYS A 81 16.21 6.99 -3.73
C LYS A 81 16.14 6.02 -2.54
N PRO A 82 15.13 5.13 -2.47
CA PRO A 82 15.06 4.15 -1.40
C PRO A 82 16.25 3.20 -1.44
N HIS A 83 16.84 2.98 -0.27
CA HIS A 83 17.81 1.95 0.01
C HIS A 83 17.31 1.12 1.18
N LEU A 84 16.88 -0.12 0.87
CA LEU A 84 16.40 -1.08 1.85
C LEU A 84 17.46 -2.17 2.05
N THR A 85 17.88 -2.35 3.31
CA THR A 85 18.67 -3.48 3.77
C THR A 85 17.75 -4.49 4.45
N VAL A 86 17.77 -5.74 4.01
CA VAL A 86 17.06 -6.86 4.65
C VAL A 86 18.08 -7.76 5.33
N PHE A 87 18.07 -7.79 6.65
CA PHE A 87 19.02 -8.57 7.43
C PHE A 87 18.64 -10.05 7.42
N GLN A 88 19.64 -10.91 7.34
CA GLN A 88 19.50 -12.36 7.45
C GLN A 88 20.26 -12.86 8.69
N ALA A 89 19.86 -14.03 9.20
CA ALA A 89 20.46 -14.57 10.42
C ALA A 89 21.92 -15.04 10.22
N THR A 90 22.21 -15.64 9.06
CA THR A 90 23.51 -16.31 8.80
C THR A 90 24.18 -15.83 7.51
N ASP A 91 23.41 -15.39 6.52
CA ASP A 91 23.94 -14.92 5.24
C ASP A 91 24.10 -13.39 5.22
N PRO A 92 24.90 -12.85 4.29
CA PRO A 92 24.96 -11.41 4.05
C PRO A 92 23.57 -10.82 3.78
N PRO A 93 23.32 -9.55 4.17
CA PRO A 93 22.02 -8.92 3.95
C PRO A 93 21.73 -8.74 2.46
N TRP A 94 20.45 -8.61 2.15
CA TRP A 94 20.03 -8.11 0.85
C TRP A 94 20.05 -6.60 0.84
N GLU A 95 20.59 -6.02 -0.23
CA GLU A 95 20.55 -4.59 -0.50
C GLU A 95 19.64 -4.35 -1.70
N VAL A 96 18.65 -3.48 -1.51
CA VAL A 96 17.65 -3.11 -2.53
C VAL A 96 17.70 -1.61 -2.73
N HIS A 97 18.05 -1.21 -3.95
CA HIS A 97 18.10 0.17 -4.38
C HIS A 97 17.10 0.41 -5.50
N ALA A 98 16.48 1.59 -5.51
CA ALA A 98 15.70 2.07 -6.65
C ALA A 98 15.84 3.59 -6.79
N ALA A 99 15.45 4.14 -7.94
CA ALA A 99 15.35 5.59 -8.10
C ALA A 99 14.12 6.13 -7.37
N ARG A 100 12.98 5.41 -7.46
CA ARG A 100 11.74 5.73 -6.76
C ARG A 100 11.05 4.46 -6.27
N ALA A 101 10.25 4.59 -5.21
CA ALA A 101 9.27 3.59 -4.82
C ALA A 101 7.91 4.21 -4.54
N LEU A 102 6.85 3.43 -4.80
CA LEU A 102 5.47 3.73 -4.40
C LEU A 102 4.99 2.59 -3.49
N SER A 103 4.53 2.92 -2.28
CA SER A 103 3.87 1.97 -1.37
C SER A 103 2.37 2.22 -1.39
N SER A 104 1.58 1.15 -1.46
CA SER A 104 0.13 1.21 -1.27
C SER A 104 -0.25 1.53 0.18
N ALA A 105 -1.47 2.05 0.37
CA ALA A 105 -2.12 2.30 1.65
C ALA A 105 -1.96 1.16 2.68
N ASP A 106 -2.23 -0.06 2.24
CA ASP A 106 -2.19 -1.27 3.08
C ASP A 106 -0.78 -1.85 3.29
N GLY A 107 0.24 -1.29 2.62
CA GLY A 107 1.61 -1.79 2.58
C GLY A 107 1.78 -3.15 1.91
N ASN A 108 0.75 -3.66 1.23
CA ASN A 108 0.79 -4.97 0.56
C ASN A 108 1.42 -4.91 -0.83
N LEU A 109 1.58 -3.72 -1.40
CA LEU A 109 2.19 -3.52 -2.69
C LEU A 109 3.28 -2.44 -2.60
N VAL A 110 4.47 -2.80 -3.07
CA VAL A 110 5.55 -1.85 -3.31
C VAL A 110 5.96 -1.93 -4.78
N LEU A 111 5.95 -0.80 -5.46
CA LEU A 111 6.45 -0.65 -6.82
C LEU A 111 7.78 0.08 -6.77
N LEU A 112 8.84 -0.55 -7.29
CA LEU A 112 10.15 0.07 -7.46
C LEU A 112 10.34 0.42 -8.95
N SER A 113 10.78 1.63 -9.25
CA SER A 113 10.97 2.10 -10.62
C SER A 113 12.30 2.82 -10.84
N GLY A 114 12.76 2.84 -12.09
CA GLY A 114 14.02 3.45 -12.50
C GLY A 114 15.19 2.47 -12.42
N GLU A 115 16.30 2.84 -11.78
CA GLU A 115 17.45 1.93 -11.63
C GLU A 115 17.25 1.02 -10.42
N VAL A 116 16.55 -0.10 -10.60
CA VAL A 116 16.33 -1.09 -9.54
C VAL A 116 17.48 -2.08 -9.51
N LEU A 117 18.19 -2.12 -8.39
CA LEU A 117 19.28 -3.05 -8.12
C LEU A 117 18.97 -3.82 -6.84
N ILE A 118 18.91 -5.14 -6.94
CA ILE A 118 18.83 -6.06 -5.80
C ILE A 118 20.10 -6.88 -5.78
N GLU A 119 20.81 -6.88 -4.67
CA GLU A 119 22.02 -7.66 -4.53
C GLU A 119 22.17 -8.29 -3.15
N ARG A 120 22.87 -9.42 -3.14
CA ARG A 120 23.31 -10.12 -1.94
C ARG A 120 24.71 -10.65 -2.20
N ALA A 121 25.64 -10.33 -1.31
CA ALA A 121 26.98 -10.90 -1.37
C ALA A 121 26.93 -12.43 -1.18
N GLY A 122 27.97 -13.12 -1.63
CA GLY A 122 28.14 -14.54 -1.35
C GLY A 122 28.62 -14.78 0.07
N SER A 123 28.39 -15.99 0.56
CA SER A 123 28.99 -16.54 1.79
C SER A 123 29.67 -17.87 1.47
N ASP A 124 30.18 -18.55 2.49
CA ASP A 124 30.74 -19.91 2.34
C ASP A 124 29.69 -20.91 1.83
N THR A 125 28.40 -20.63 2.05
CA THR A 125 27.28 -21.54 1.75
C THR A 125 26.33 -21.02 0.66
N THR A 126 26.32 -19.71 0.38
CA THR A 126 25.48 -19.12 -0.67
C THR A 126 26.27 -18.38 -1.74
N ARG A 127 25.89 -18.57 -3.00
CA ARG A 127 26.44 -17.81 -4.11
C ARG A 127 25.96 -16.34 -4.07
N PRO A 128 26.79 -15.39 -4.53
CA PRO A 128 26.36 -14.01 -4.70
C PRO A 128 25.23 -13.92 -5.73
N MET A 129 24.38 -12.91 -5.58
CA MET A 129 23.27 -12.65 -6.47
C MET A 129 23.16 -11.16 -6.77
N ARG A 130 22.82 -10.85 -8.01
CA ARG A 130 22.59 -9.49 -8.49
C ARG A 130 21.48 -9.52 -9.52
N LEU A 131 20.46 -8.70 -9.31
CA LEU A 131 19.33 -8.52 -10.20
C LEU A 131 19.20 -7.03 -10.54
N LEU A 132 19.21 -6.73 -11.82
CA LEU A 132 19.01 -5.38 -12.35
C LEU A 132 17.73 -5.38 -13.18
N THR A 133 16.84 -4.44 -12.88
CA THR A 133 15.61 -4.23 -13.63
C THR A 133 15.24 -2.76 -13.65
N ARG A 134 14.28 -2.40 -14.49
CA ARG A 134 13.71 -1.05 -14.51
C ARG A 134 12.50 -0.90 -13.59
N GLU A 135 11.75 -1.98 -13.45
CA GLU A 135 10.50 -2.01 -12.70
C GLU A 135 10.47 -3.30 -11.90
N LEU A 136 10.01 -3.20 -10.66
CA LEU A 136 9.77 -4.37 -9.81
C LEU A 136 8.50 -4.17 -8.99
N ARG A 137 7.65 -5.20 -9.02
CA ARG A 137 6.47 -5.31 -8.16
C ARG A 137 6.77 -6.27 -7.02
N VAL A 138 6.65 -5.80 -5.79
CA VAL A 138 6.86 -6.58 -4.57
C VAL A 138 5.58 -6.63 -3.75
N GLN A 139 5.26 -7.80 -3.19
CA GLN A 139 4.12 -8.01 -2.30
C GLN A 139 4.61 -8.50 -0.93
N PRO A 140 4.94 -7.58 0.01
CA PRO A 140 5.72 -7.94 1.21
C PRO A 140 5.04 -8.91 2.18
N ARG A 141 3.71 -9.01 2.17
CA ARG A 141 2.95 -9.92 3.04
C ARG A 141 2.72 -11.31 2.45
N GLN A 142 3.08 -11.54 1.19
CA GLN A 142 2.98 -12.87 0.58
C GLN A 142 4.30 -13.62 0.84
N ASP A 143 4.35 -14.35 1.94
CA ASP A 143 5.35 -15.40 2.14
C ASP A 143 5.06 -16.52 1.11
N TYR A 144 6.05 -16.86 0.28
CA TYR A 144 6.03 -18.05 -0.58
C TYR A 144 6.85 -19.16 0.05
#